data_AF-A0A7T5RK25-F1
#
_entry.id   AF-A0A7T5RK25-F1
#
_cell.length_a   1.000
_cell.length_b   1.000
_cell.length_c   1.000
_cell.angle_alpha   90.00
_cell.angle_beta   90.00
_cell.angle_gamma   90.00
#
_symmetry.space_group_name_H-M   'P 1'
#
loop_
_entity.id
_entity.type
_entity.pdbx_description
1 polymer ?
#
loop_
_entity_poly.entity_id
_entity_poly.type
_entity_poly.pdbx_seq_one_letter_code
_entity_poly.pdbx_strand_id
1 'polypeptide(L)'
;MSLAFQEVERIKKQFEQEYFFAQPYSEYVNMCGIAKIGVRDKIVPIDVAGDFCILVGLRKPLPQNLSLPTEYQGVKVVVGVIGEIRPL
;
A
#
# COMPACT_ATOMS: atom_id res chain seq x y z
N MET A 1 -3.99 12.13 -15.56
CA MET A 1 -4.91 12.92 -14.70
C MET A 1 -4.90 12.28 -13.33
N SER A 2 -4.47 13.02 -12.31
CA SER A 2 -4.42 12.54 -10.93
C SER A 2 -5.84 12.36 -10.38
N LEU A 3 -6.10 11.24 -9.72
CA LEU A 3 -7.40 11.01 -9.06
C LEU A 3 -7.57 11.94 -7.86
N ALA A 4 -8.81 12.39 -7.63
CA ALA A 4 -9.15 13.16 -6.44
C ALA A 4 -9.02 12.29 -5.18
N PHE A 5 -8.63 12.90 -4.05
CA PHE A 5 -8.40 12.19 -2.79
C PHE A 5 -9.60 11.33 -2.34
N GLN A 6 -10.82 11.85 -2.48
CA GLN A 6 -12.05 11.13 -2.10
C GLN A 6 -12.23 9.83 -2.90
N GLU A 7 -11.87 9.85 -4.18
CA GLU A 7 -11.96 8.66 -5.02
C GLU A 7 -10.90 7.64 -4.63
N VAL A 8 -9.68 8.10 -4.33
CA VAL A 8 -8.62 7.22 -3.81
C VAL A 8 -8.99 6.64 -2.44
N GLU A 9 -9.69 7.38 -1.60
CA GLU A 9 -10.21 6.85 -0.33
C GLU A 9 -11.25 5.75 -0.54
N ARG A 10 -12.16 5.93 -1.51
CA ARG A 10 -13.14 4.90 -1.88
C ARG A 10 -12.45 3.63 -2.37
N ILE A 11 -11.48 3.78 -3.27
CA ILE A 11 -10.69 2.66 -3.83
C ILE A 11 -9.88 1.97 -2.72
N LYS A 12 -9.25 2.74 -1.82
CA LYS A 12 -8.49 2.22 -0.67
C LYS A 12 -9.38 1.42 0.27
N LYS A 13 -10.63 1.86 0.54
CA LYS A 13 -11.59 1.08 1.35
C LYS A 13 -11.94 -0.26 0.70
N GLN A 14 -12.07 -0.32 -0.62
CA GLN A 14 -12.30 -1.60 -1.33
C GLN A 14 -11.06 -2.49 -1.26
N PHE A 15 -9.87 -1.92 -1.48
CA PHE A 15 -8.60 -2.62 -1.33
C PHE A 15 -8.44 -3.21 0.08
N GLU A 16 -8.85 -2.49 1.13
CA GLU A 16 -8.80 -3.00 2.50
C GLU A 16 -9.68 -4.24 2.70
N GLN A 17 -10.87 -4.29 2.10
CA GLN A 17 -11.72 -5.47 2.19
C GLN A 17 -11.06 -6.70 1.56
N GLU A 18 -10.38 -6.52 0.42
CA GLU A 18 -9.76 -7.61 -0.32
C GLU A 18 -8.39 -8.05 0.22
N TYR A 19 -7.59 -7.13 0.76
CA TYR A 19 -6.19 -7.38 1.10
C TYR A 19 -5.81 -7.04 2.53
N PHE A 20 -6.60 -6.24 3.26
CA PHE A 20 -6.31 -5.94 4.66
C PHE A 20 -7.10 -6.84 5.61
N PHE A 21 -8.38 -7.11 5.32
CA PHE A 21 -9.24 -7.91 6.19
C PHE A 21 -9.36 -9.37 5.75
N ALA A 22 -9.19 -9.67 4.46
CA ALA A 22 -9.32 -11.03 3.95
C ALA A 22 -8.06 -11.87 4.20
N GLN A 23 -8.28 -13.14 4.51
CA GLN A 23 -7.24 -14.18 4.55
C GLN A 23 -6.77 -14.52 3.11
N PRO A 24 -5.48 -14.81 2.87
CA PRO A 24 -4.41 -14.95 3.85
C PRO A 24 -3.73 -13.63 4.25
N TYR A 25 -4.10 -12.51 3.63
CA TYR A 25 -3.36 -11.26 3.73
C TYR A 25 -3.46 -10.59 5.11
N SER A 26 -4.60 -10.73 5.79
CA SER A 26 -4.84 -10.09 7.10
C SER A 26 -3.88 -10.52 8.21
N GLU A 27 -3.15 -11.64 8.04
CA GLU A 27 -2.09 -12.05 8.96
C GLU A 27 -0.78 -11.28 8.76
N TYR A 28 -0.56 -10.75 7.55
CA TYR A 28 0.70 -10.15 7.13
C TYR A 28 0.58 -8.64 6.90
N VAL A 29 -0.60 -8.13 6.55
CA VAL A 29 -0.82 -6.71 6.32
C VAL A 29 -1.08 -6.02 7.65
N ASN A 30 -0.15 -5.15 8.05
CA ASN A 30 -0.21 -4.39 9.31
C ASN A 30 -0.76 -2.97 9.13
N MET A 31 -0.64 -2.40 7.94
CA MET A 31 -1.08 -1.03 7.65
C MET A 31 -1.61 -0.94 6.22
N CYS A 32 -2.69 -0.21 6.03
CA CYS A 32 -3.16 0.27 4.73
C CYS A 32 -3.51 1.76 4.83
N GLY A 33 -2.83 2.59 4.04
CA GLY A 33 -2.95 4.05 4.09
C GLY A 33 -2.96 4.67 2.70
N ILE A 34 -3.17 5.98 2.66
CA ILE A 34 -3.02 6.78 1.44
C ILE A 34 -1.79 7.67 1.64
N ALA A 35 -0.86 7.62 0.69
CA ALA A 35 0.33 8.47 0.67
C ALA A 35 0.39 9.26 -0.64
N LYS A 36 1.23 10.30 -0.70
CA LYS A 36 1.59 10.93 -1.97
C LYS A 36 2.91 10.37 -2.46
N ILE A 37 2.93 9.99 -3.73
CA ILE A 37 4.12 9.48 -4.39
C ILE A 37 5.19 10.58 -4.41
N GLY A 38 6.42 10.24 -4.02
CA GLY A 38 7.57 11.17 -4.00
C GLY A 38 7.82 11.87 -2.67
N VAL A 39 6.97 11.69 -1.64
CA VAL A 39 7.18 12.29 -0.31
C VAL A 39 8.22 11.53 0.53
N ARG A 40 8.54 10.27 0.19
CA ARG A 40 9.51 9.44 0.93
C ARG A 40 10.55 8.72 0.07
N ASP A 41 10.30 8.52 -1.22
CA ASP A 41 11.21 7.82 -2.12
C ASP A 41 11.91 8.78 -3.09
N LYS A 42 13.25 8.81 -3.04
CA LYS A 42 14.11 9.57 -3.97
C LYS A 42 14.15 8.98 -5.40
N ILE A 43 13.38 7.92 -5.66
CA ILE A 43 13.40 7.14 -6.90
C ILE A 43 11.98 7.10 -7.50
N VAL A 44 11.29 8.23 -7.52
CA VAL A 44 10.02 8.36 -8.23
C VAL A 44 10.26 9.20 -9.48
N PRO A 45 9.85 8.72 -10.67
CA PRO A 45 9.80 9.53 -11.88
C PRO A 45 9.06 10.86 -11.62
N ILE A 46 9.64 11.99 -12.05
CA ILE A 46 9.11 13.35 -11.77
C ILE A 46 7.64 13.50 -12.23
N ASP A 47 7.24 12.78 -13.26
CA ASP A 47 5.91 12.75 -13.86
C ASP A 47 4.82 12.09 -12.99
N VAL A 48 5.20 11.38 -11.93
CA VAL A 48 4.26 10.80 -10.94
C VAL A 48 4.40 11.38 -9.53
N ALA A 49 5.31 12.34 -9.33
CA ALA A 49 5.47 13.01 -8.06
C ALA A 49 4.23 13.86 -7.74
N GLY A 50 3.57 13.58 -6.61
CA GLY A 50 2.40 14.31 -6.14
C GLY A 50 1.06 13.58 -6.26
N ASP A 51 1.01 12.46 -7.00
CA ASP A 51 -0.19 11.61 -7.08
C ASP A 51 -0.43 10.84 -5.78
N PHE A 52 -1.69 10.51 -5.49
CA PHE A 52 -2.04 9.66 -4.35
C PHE A 52 -1.83 8.18 -4.69
N CYS A 53 -1.26 7.42 -3.76
CA CYS A 53 -1.08 5.98 -3.83
C CYS A 53 -1.62 5.28 -2.57
N ILE A 54 -1.90 3.99 -2.69
CA ILE A 54 -2.19 3.12 -1.56
C ILE A 54 -0.86 2.64 -0.99
N LEU A 55 -0.60 2.91 0.28
CA LEU A 55 0.58 2.42 1.00
C LEU A 55 0.18 1.20 1.83
N VAL A 56 0.87 0.08 1.62
CA VAL A 56 0.64 -1.17 2.34
C VAL A 56 1.89 -1.54 3.15
N GLY A 57 1.72 -1.67 4.46
CA GLY A 57 2.76 -2.11 5.38
C GLY A 57 2.64 -3.60 5.67
N LEU A 58 3.66 -4.38 5.30
CA LEU A 58 3.73 -5.81 5.53
C LEU A 58 4.59 -6.17 6.76
N ARG A 59 4.16 -7.14 7.54
CA ARG A 59 4.84 -7.66 8.73
C ARG A 59 5.55 -8.99 8.43
N LYS A 60 6.82 -9.09 8.78
CA LYS A 60 7.58 -10.35 8.67
C LYS A 60 7.16 -11.37 9.76
N PRO A 61 7.29 -12.68 9.49
CA PRO A 61 7.76 -13.30 8.25
C PRO A 61 6.70 -13.28 7.14
N LEU A 62 7.13 -13.04 5.90
CA LEU A 62 6.24 -13.05 4.72
C LEU A 62 6.31 -14.42 4.03
N PRO A 63 5.17 -14.99 3.58
CA PRO A 63 5.16 -16.17 2.74
C PRO A 63 5.86 -15.87 1.40
N GLN A 64 6.53 -16.88 0.82
CA GLN A 64 7.18 -16.73 -0.51
C GLN A 64 6.20 -16.34 -1.63
N ASN A 65 4.91 -16.66 -1.47
CA ASN A 65 3.88 -16.43 -2.49
C ASN A 65 2.95 -15.26 -2.15
N LEU A 66 3.25 -14.46 -1.12
CA LEU A 66 2.44 -13.29 -0.80
C LEU A 66 2.74 -12.18 -1.81
N SER A 67 1.84 -11.99 -2.76
CA SER A 67 1.92 -10.95 -3.76
C SER A 67 0.76 -9.99 -3.61
N LEU A 68 1.05 -8.69 -3.56
CA LEU A 68 0.07 -7.64 -3.68
C LEU A 68 0.17 -7.02 -5.08
N PRO A 69 -0.94 -6.57 -5.67
CA PRO A 69 -0.89 -5.90 -6.95
C PRO A 69 -0.10 -4.58 -6.81
N THR A 70 0.63 -4.19 -7.86
CA THR A 70 1.36 -2.91 -7.92
C THR A 70 0.47 -1.73 -8.30
N GLU A 71 -0.74 -2.01 -8.77
CA GLU A 71 -1.79 -1.06 -9.11
C GLU A 71 -3.16 -1.68 -8.86
N TYR A 72 -4.11 -0.90 -8.34
CA TYR A 72 -5.47 -1.33 -8.09
C TYR A 72 -6.45 -0.24 -8.52
N GLN A 73 -7.32 -0.56 -9.49
CA GLN A 73 -8.27 0.38 -10.10
C GLN A 73 -7.63 1.71 -10.57
N GLY A 74 -6.43 1.64 -11.17
CA GLY A 74 -5.69 2.82 -11.64
C GLY A 74 -4.96 3.60 -10.55
N VAL A 75 -5.02 3.17 -9.28
CA VAL A 75 -4.24 3.73 -8.17
C VAL A 75 -3.00 2.87 -7.93
N LYS A 76 -1.81 3.49 -7.92
CA LYS A 76 -0.57 2.77 -7.60
C LYS A 76 -0.60 2.25 -6.16
N VAL A 77 -0.09 1.04 -5.97
CA VAL A 77 0.06 0.39 -4.68
C VAL A 77 1.54 0.28 -4.37
N VAL A 78 1.95 0.86 -3.24
CA VAL A 78 3.33 0.84 -2.75
C VAL A 78 3.39 -0.06 -1.54
N VAL A 79 4.25 -1.06 -1.59
CA VAL A 79 4.40 -2.05 -0.52
C VAL A 79 5.70 -1.77 0.24
N GLY A 80 5.58 -1.52 1.54
CA GLY A 80 6.70 -1.40 2.46
C GLY A 80 6.73 -2.57 3.43
N VAL A 81 7.90 -3.21 3.60
CA VAL A 81 8.07 -4.25 4.61
C VAL A 81 8.56 -3.61 5.91
N ILE A 82 7.75 -3.67 6.96
CA ILE A 82 8.06 -3.11 8.27
C ILE A 82 8.63 -4.23 9.14
N GLY A 83 9.84 -4.04 9.66
CA GLY A 83 10.38 -4.91 10.71
C GLY A 83 9.71 -4.61 12.06
N GLU A 84 9.29 -5.64 12.79
CA GLU A 84 8.84 -5.48 14.17
C GLU A 84 10.05 -5.29 15.11
N ILE A 85 10.00 -4.28 15.96
CA ILE A 85 10.87 -4.19 17.14
C ILE A 85 10.21 -5.06 18.21
N ARG A 86 10.80 -6.23 18.51
CA ARG A 86 10.35 -7.06 19.64
C ARG A 86 11.01 -6.54 20.93
N PRO A 87 10.26 -6.41 22.05
CA PRO A 87 10.89 -6.15 23.33
C PRO A 87 11.83 -7.33 23.67
N LEU A 88 13.04 -6.99 24.15
CA LEU A 88 14.07 -7.93 24.59
C LEU A 88 13.66 -8.66 25.88
#